data_AF-A0A8T0HWF8-F1
#
_entry.id   AF-A0A8T0HWF8-F1
#
_cell.length_a   1.000
_cell.length_b   1.000
_cell.length_c   1.000
_cell.angle_alpha   90.00
_cell.angle_beta   90.00
_cell.angle_gamma   90.00
#
_symmetry.space_group_name_H-M   'P 1'
#
loop_
_entity.id
_entity.type
_entity.pdbx_description
1 polymer ?
#
loop_
_entity_poly.entity_id
_entity_poly.type
_entity_poly.pdbx_seq_one_letter_code
_entity_poly.pdbx_strand_id
1 'polypeptide(L)'
;MELSYEDTIRAMKLEHAKEATKMRQEFDQNAKELNQKSDRKIKELRDEMDLRRKSEIHEIEERKNLHVSELMKKHEKAFTDIKCYYNDITHNNLDLIKTLKEDVTDMKKKEAANDKLMYEIAQENKRLVEPLAKSLKEVEKLRLGLHNYEKDKHLLAQASSGLKEKTKQFKQLEWDYQVLQKRCEQLQSERDEVFAKFESSIYDVQQKCGFKSLLLQRKVQVLGEKLEKKEAQLGEAGVKVDPSSDIESVLESKNNLIKSLRYDLGKVTKAHNDVVKAYEAKLAEYGIPLEEMGLPHYISNTMNSLTTG
;
A
#
# COMPACT_ATOMS: atom_id res chain seq x y z
N MET A 1 -97.05 90.73 157.76
CA MET A 1 -95.63 90.49 157.39
C MET A 1 -95.42 89.11 156.77
N GLU A 2 -96.26 88.10 157.06
CA GLU A 2 -96.15 86.75 156.46
C GLU A 2 -96.54 86.67 154.97
N LEU A 3 -97.52 87.43 154.48
CA LEU A 3 -97.89 87.44 153.05
C LEU A 3 -96.77 87.92 152.12
N SER A 4 -95.91 88.84 152.58
CA SER A 4 -94.83 89.42 151.75
C SER A 4 -93.67 88.44 151.53
N TYR A 5 -93.42 87.55 152.49
CA TYR A 5 -92.36 86.54 152.38
C TYR A 5 -92.79 85.41 151.44
N GLU A 6 -94.06 84.99 151.47
CA GLU A 6 -94.59 84.01 150.52
C GLU A 6 -94.52 84.49 149.07
N ASP A 7 -94.81 85.76 148.81
CA ASP A 7 -94.72 86.34 147.46
C ASP A 7 -93.28 86.41 146.94
N THR A 8 -92.30 86.75 147.79
CA THR A 8 -90.87 86.73 147.40
C THR A 8 -90.34 85.32 147.13
N ILE A 9 -90.76 84.32 147.92
CA ILE A 9 -90.41 82.91 147.67
C ILE A 9 -91.07 82.42 146.38
N ARG A 10 -92.29 82.85 146.09
CA ARG A 10 -93.00 82.51 144.83
C ARG A 10 -92.31 83.14 143.61
N ALA A 11 -91.86 84.39 143.72
CA ALA A 11 -91.09 85.07 142.67
C ALA A 11 -89.74 84.39 142.39
N MET A 12 -88.98 84.04 143.44
CA MET A 12 -87.70 83.33 143.31
C MET A 12 -87.89 81.93 142.69
N LYS A 13 -88.93 81.18 143.10
CA LYS A 13 -89.27 79.88 142.49
C LYS A 13 -89.65 80.02 141.02
N LEU A 14 -90.37 81.08 140.66
CA LEU A 14 -90.72 81.37 139.26
C LEU A 14 -89.48 81.71 138.43
N GLU A 15 -88.54 82.47 138.98
CA GLU A 15 -87.29 82.84 138.32
C GLU A 15 -86.35 81.63 138.16
N HIS A 16 -86.18 80.81 139.20
CA HIS A 16 -85.46 79.54 139.10
C HIS A 16 -86.12 78.58 138.10
N ALA A 17 -87.47 78.55 138.03
CA ALA A 17 -88.18 77.76 137.02
C ALA A 17 -87.93 78.28 135.59
N LYS A 18 -87.84 79.61 135.41
CA LYS A 18 -87.47 80.23 134.11
C LYS A 18 -86.03 79.89 133.73
N GLU A 19 -85.08 80.00 134.65
CA GLU A 19 -83.68 79.65 134.41
C GLU A 19 -83.48 78.16 134.13
N ALA A 20 -84.15 77.28 134.87
CA ALA A 20 -84.16 75.84 134.61
C ALA A 20 -84.77 75.52 133.23
N THR A 21 -85.83 76.23 132.83
CA THR A 21 -86.43 76.09 131.50
C THR A 21 -85.47 76.57 130.42
N LYS A 22 -84.79 77.70 130.62
CA LYS A 22 -83.81 78.24 129.68
C LYS A 22 -82.61 77.31 129.51
N MET A 23 -82.03 76.82 130.61
CA MET A 23 -80.95 75.82 130.54
C MET A 23 -81.41 74.56 129.82
N ARG A 24 -82.64 74.08 130.08
CA ARG A 24 -83.18 72.92 129.36
C ARG A 24 -83.33 73.18 127.86
N GLN A 25 -83.80 74.37 127.47
CA GLN A 25 -83.88 74.77 126.07
C GLN A 25 -82.50 74.86 125.41
N GLU A 26 -81.50 75.40 126.11
CA GLU A 26 -80.11 75.47 125.63
C GLU A 26 -79.50 74.07 125.49
N PHE A 27 -79.70 73.17 126.45
CA PHE A 27 -79.26 71.77 126.36
C PHE A 27 -79.96 71.02 125.22
N ASP A 28 -81.27 71.19 125.07
CA ASP A 28 -82.03 70.58 123.96
C ASP A 28 -81.55 71.12 122.61
N GLN A 29 -81.25 72.41 122.52
CA GLN A 29 -80.72 73.03 121.31
C GLN A 29 -79.30 72.51 120.99
N ASN A 30 -78.41 72.49 121.98
CA ASN A 30 -77.05 71.96 121.84
C ASN A 30 -77.06 70.46 121.47
N ALA A 31 -77.95 69.67 122.07
CA ALA A 31 -78.13 68.26 121.73
C ALA A 31 -78.63 68.06 120.29
N LYS A 32 -79.58 68.90 119.84
CA LYS A 32 -80.05 68.89 118.45
C LYS A 32 -78.93 69.27 117.48
N GLU A 33 -78.16 70.31 117.78
CA GLU A 33 -77.04 70.73 116.94
C GLU A 33 -75.94 69.68 116.86
N LEU A 34 -75.62 69.03 117.99
CA LEU A 34 -74.64 67.94 118.04
C LEU A 34 -75.12 66.71 117.24
N ASN A 35 -76.40 66.34 117.37
CA ASN A 35 -77.00 65.27 116.58
C ASN A 35 -76.97 65.60 115.09
N GLN A 36 -77.40 66.81 114.70
CA GLN A 36 -77.36 67.25 113.31
C GLN A 36 -75.93 67.25 112.74
N LYS A 37 -74.94 67.67 113.54
CA LYS A 37 -73.53 67.63 113.13
C LYS A 37 -73.03 66.19 112.96
N SER A 38 -73.40 65.29 113.86
CA SER A 38 -73.07 63.87 113.78
C SER A 38 -73.71 63.22 112.56
N ASP A 39 -74.99 63.48 112.30
CA ASP A 39 -75.72 62.97 111.13
C ASP A 39 -75.13 63.49 109.82
N ARG A 40 -74.77 64.77 109.76
CA ARG A 40 -74.06 65.35 108.60
C ARG A 40 -72.73 64.64 108.39
N LYS A 41 -71.95 64.42 109.44
CA LYS A 41 -70.63 63.75 109.30
C LYS A 41 -70.76 62.30 108.85
N ILE A 42 -71.75 61.57 109.36
CA ILE A 42 -72.05 60.20 108.93
C ILE A 42 -72.46 60.21 107.45
N LYS A 43 -73.29 61.16 107.03
CA LYS A 43 -73.71 61.28 105.62
C LYS A 43 -72.52 61.59 104.71
N GLU A 44 -71.70 62.58 105.06
CA GLU A 44 -70.48 62.93 104.29
C GLU A 44 -69.54 61.73 104.14
N LEU A 45 -69.28 60.99 105.22
CA LEU A 45 -68.43 59.79 105.16
C LEU A 45 -69.02 58.70 104.27
N ARG A 46 -70.35 58.50 104.30
CA ARG A 46 -71.02 57.55 103.40
C ARG A 46 -70.90 57.98 101.95
N ASP A 47 -71.15 59.26 101.66
CA ASP A 47 -71.06 59.82 100.31
C ASP A 47 -69.62 59.74 99.78
N GLU A 48 -68.61 60.02 100.61
CA GLU A 48 -67.19 59.89 100.26
C GLU A 48 -66.79 58.43 100.00
N MET A 49 -67.20 57.50 100.86
CA MET A 49 -66.94 56.06 100.65
C MET A 49 -67.62 55.54 99.39
N ASP A 50 -68.85 55.97 99.10
CA ASP A 50 -69.56 55.59 97.89
C ASP A 50 -68.93 56.19 96.63
N LEU A 51 -68.44 57.44 96.69
CA LEU A 51 -67.71 58.06 95.59
C LEU A 51 -66.40 57.31 95.32
N ARG A 52 -65.65 56.98 96.37
CA ARG A 52 -64.40 56.20 96.25
C ARG A 52 -64.66 54.83 95.65
N ARG A 53 -65.67 54.10 96.13
CA ARG A 53 -66.06 52.79 95.58
C ARG A 53 -66.43 52.90 94.09
N LYS A 54 -67.22 53.92 93.71
CA LYS A 54 -67.58 54.15 92.30
C LYS A 54 -66.36 54.46 91.44
N SER A 55 -65.42 55.27 91.94
CA SER A 55 -64.17 55.58 91.26
C SER A 55 -63.31 54.33 91.05
N GLU A 56 -63.14 53.51 92.08
CA GLU A 56 -62.36 52.26 92.01
C GLU A 56 -63.00 51.26 91.02
N ILE A 57 -64.34 51.12 91.03
CA ILE A 57 -65.06 50.30 90.05
C ILE A 57 -64.79 50.80 88.64
N HIS A 58 -64.92 52.11 88.40
CA HIS A 58 -64.72 52.69 87.08
C HIS A 58 -63.29 52.49 86.57
N GLU A 59 -62.28 52.69 87.42
CA GLU A 59 -60.88 52.46 87.03
C GLU A 59 -60.62 50.98 86.68
N ILE A 60 -61.21 50.05 87.43
CA ILE A 60 -61.13 48.62 87.13
C ILE A 60 -61.81 48.31 85.79
N GLU A 61 -62.99 48.85 85.54
CA GLU A 61 -63.72 48.69 84.28
C GLU A 61 -62.91 49.23 83.10
N GLU A 62 -62.35 50.44 83.20
CA GLU A 62 -61.51 51.02 82.15
C GLU A 62 -60.30 50.14 81.86
N ARG A 63 -59.59 49.69 82.90
CA ARG A 63 -58.43 48.80 82.74
C ARG A 63 -58.79 47.47 82.08
N LYS A 64 -59.94 46.89 82.44
CA LYS A 64 -60.43 45.64 81.85
C LYS A 64 -60.89 45.83 80.40
N ASN A 65 -61.57 46.94 80.10
CA ASN A 65 -61.98 47.28 78.74
C ASN A 65 -60.77 47.51 77.84
N LEU A 66 -59.73 48.19 78.33
CA LEU A 66 -58.45 48.32 77.62
C LEU A 66 -57.82 46.95 77.34
N HIS A 67 -57.75 46.07 78.34
CA HIS A 67 -57.21 44.73 78.16
C HIS A 67 -57.99 43.90 77.13
N VAL A 68 -59.33 43.97 77.15
CA VAL A 68 -60.19 43.30 76.16
C VAL A 68 -59.91 43.84 74.75
N SER A 69 -59.78 45.16 74.61
CA SER A 69 -59.46 45.80 73.32
C SER A 69 -58.09 45.36 72.78
N GLU A 70 -57.07 45.33 73.64
CA GLU A 70 -55.73 44.85 73.26
C GLU A 70 -55.74 43.38 72.85
N LEU A 71 -56.47 42.54 73.57
CA LEU A 71 -56.57 41.11 73.28
C LEU A 71 -57.27 40.87 71.94
N MET A 72 -58.37 41.59 71.67
CA MET A 72 -59.06 41.59 70.38
C MET A 72 -58.12 41.97 69.24
N LYS A 73 -57.35 43.06 69.40
CA LYS A 73 -56.38 43.51 68.38
C LYS A 73 -55.27 42.49 68.14
N LYS A 74 -54.78 41.82 69.19
CA LYS A 74 -53.80 40.74 69.07
C LYS A 74 -54.36 39.53 68.32
N HIS A 75 -55.60 39.13 68.63
CA HIS A 75 -56.26 38.03 67.93
C HIS A 75 -56.55 38.36 66.46
N GLU A 76 -57.03 39.57 66.16
CA GLU A 76 -57.24 40.03 64.78
C GLU A 76 -55.95 40.01 63.98
N LYS A 77 -54.85 40.50 64.57
CA LYS A 77 -53.52 40.42 63.94
C LYS A 77 -53.10 38.97 63.67
N ALA A 78 -53.16 38.11 64.68
CA ALA A 78 -52.77 36.70 64.53
C ALA A 78 -53.61 35.97 63.46
N PHE A 79 -54.91 36.27 63.39
CA PHE A 79 -55.79 35.71 62.37
C PHE A 79 -55.43 36.19 60.96
N THR A 80 -55.12 37.47 60.80
CA THR A 80 -54.63 38.03 59.54
C THR A 80 -53.29 37.41 59.14
N ASP A 81 -52.34 37.27 60.06
CA ASP A 81 -51.03 36.66 59.78
C ASP A 81 -51.18 35.20 59.31
N ILE A 82 -52.04 34.41 59.97
CA ILE A 82 -52.35 33.03 59.55
C ILE A 82 -52.99 33.00 58.16
N LYS A 83 -53.95 33.90 57.91
CA LYS A 83 -54.63 33.97 56.60
C LYS A 83 -53.66 34.33 55.48
N CYS A 84 -52.77 35.29 55.71
CA CYS A 84 -51.71 35.66 54.78
C CYS A 84 -50.78 34.47 54.49
N TYR A 85 -50.30 33.77 55.53
CA TYR A 85 -49.43 32.61 55.38
C TYR A 85 -50.03 31.52 54.48
N TYR A 86 -51.29 31.13 54.70
CA TYR A 86 -51.94 30.12 53.88
C TYR A 86 -52.26 30.62 52.46
N ASN A 87 -52.59 31.89 52.30
CA ASN A 87 -52.76 32.49 50.99
C ASN A 87 -51.44 32.48 50.19
N ASP A 88 -50.31 32.80 50.82
CA ASP A 88 -49.00 32.79 50.18
C ASP A 88 -48.59 31.37 49.75
N ILE A 89 -48.81 30.37 50.60
CA ILE A 89 -48.60 28.96 50.24
C ILE A 89 -49.48 28.57 49.05
N THR A 90 -50.75 28.97 49.08
CA THR A 90 -51.69 28.66 48.01
C THR A 90 -51.25 29.31 46.69
N HIS A 91 -50.81 30.57 46.74
CA HIS A 91 -50.31 31.29 45.58
C HIS A 91 -49.04 30.63 45.00
N ASN A 92 -48.06 30.33 45.85
CA ASN A 92 -46.83 29.63 45.45
C ASN A 92 -47.12 28.26 44.81
N ASN A 93 -48.05 27.50 45.39
CA ASN A 93 -48.46 26.21 44.83
C ASN A 93 -49.15 26.37 43.47
N LEU A 94 -49.99 27.40 43.30
CA LEU A 94 -50.65 27.68 42.02
C LEU A 94 -49.63 28.09 40.95
N ASP A 95 -48.65 28.91 41.30
CA ASP A 95 -47.57 29.30 40.39
C ASP A 95 -46.71 28.11 39.99
N LEU A 96 -46.35 27.23 40.94
CA LEU A 96 -45.64 25.99 40.64
C LEU A 96 -46.44 25.08 39.71
N ILE A 97 -47.74 24.90 39.97
CA ILE A 97 -48.63 24.11 39.09
C ILE A 97 -48.67 24.72 37.69
N LYS A 98 -48.68 26.06 37.57
CA LYS A 98 -48.68 26.74 36.28
C LYS A 98 -47.38 26.49 35.54
N THR A 99 -46.22 26.66 36.18
CA THR A 99 -44.90 26.36 35.57
C THR A 99 -44.80 24.90 35.13
N LEU A 100 -45.19 23.95 35.97
CA LEU A 100 -45.16 22.53 35.60
C LEU A 100 -46.09 22.21 34.41
N LYS A 101 -47.24 22.87 34.32
CA LYS A 101 -48.13 22.72 33.15
C LYS A 101 -47.49 23.27 31.89
N GLU A 102 -46.86 24.44 31.96
CA GLU A 102 -46.13 25.05 30.85
C GLU A 102 -45.00 24.12 30.37
N ASP A 103 -44.19 23.61 31.30
CA ASP A 103 -43.10 22.66 31.01
C ASP A 103 -43.62 21.39 30.30
N VAL A 104 -44.72 20.81 30.78
CA VAL A 104 -45.35 19.64 30.14
C VAL A 104 -45.81 19.97 28.72
N THR A 105 -46.40 21.15 28.48
CA THR A 105 -46.81 21.54 27.14
C THR A 105 -45.63 21.73 26.19
N ASP A 106 -44.53 22.29 26.68
CA ASP A 106 -43.32 22.50 25.87
C ASP A 106 -42.56 21.21 25.62
N MET A 107 -42.52 20.28 26.59
CA MET A 107 -42.00 18.93 26.37
C MET A 107 -42.79 18.20 25.27
N LYS A 108 -44.13 18.25 25.29
CA LYS A 108 -44.96 17.64 24.25
C LYS A 108 -44.72 18.24 22.86
N LYS A 109 -44.52 19.56 22.77
CA LYS A 109 -44.16 20.21 21.49
C LYS A 109 -42.80 19.73 20.99
N LYS A 110 -41.80 19.63 21.88
CA LYS A 110 -40.46 19.13 21.55
C LYS A 110 -40.49 17.67 21.10
N GLU A 111 -41.26 16.83 21.78
CA GLU A 111 -41.47 15.42 21.42
C GLU A 111 -42.06 15.30 20.00
N ALA A 112 -43.15 16.02 19.71
CA ALA A 112 -43.76 16.02 18.38
C ALA A 112 -42.81 16.54 17.28
N ALA A 113 -42.00 17.56 17.58
CA ALA A 113 -40.98 18.06 16.65
C ALA A 113 -39.87 17.04 16.40
N ASN A 114 -39.40 16.35 17.46
CA ASN A 114 -38.40 15.31 17.37
C ASN A 114 -38.91 14.09 16.59
N ASP A 115 -40.15 13.67 16.80
CA ASP A 115 -40.77 12.57 16.05
C ASP A 115 -40.83 12.89 14.55
N LYS A 116 -41.18 14.13 14.21
CA LYS A 116 -41.17 14.59 12.82
C LYS A 116 -39.76 14.57 12.23
N LEU A 117 -38.77 15.06 12.97
CA LEU A 117 -37.37 15.04 12.52
C LEU A 117 -36.84 13.60 12.36
N MET A 118 -37.16 12.71 13.30
CA MET A 118 -36.81 11.29 13.21
C MET A 118 -37.44 10.63 11.98
N TYR A 119 -38.69 10.97 11.66
CA TYR A 119 -39.36 10.49 10.46
C TYR A 119 -38.66 10.99 9.17
N GLU A 120 -38.33 12.27 9.11
CA GLU A 120 -37.61 12.87 7.96
C GLU A 120 -36.23 12.22 7.76
N ILE A 121 -35.47 12.02 8.85
CA ILE A 121 -34.17 11.32 8.82
C ILE A 121 -34.33 9.88 8.35
N ALA A 122 -35.33 9.15 8.84
CA ALA A 122 -35.58 7.77 8.42
C ALA A 122 -35.94 7.68 6.92
N GLN A 123 -36.73 8.63 6.42
CA GLN A 123 -37.09 8.72 5.02
C GLN A 123 -35.87 9.03 4.14
N GLU A 124 -35.04 9.98 4.56
CA GLU A 124 -33.82 10.33 3.83
C GLU A 124 -32.81 9.19 3.83
N ASN A 125 -32.61 8.51 4.97
CA ASN A 125 -31.79 7.30 5.03
C ASN A 125 -32.31 6.23 4.06
N LYS A 126 -33.62 5.98 4.02
CA LYS A 126 -34.22 5.03 3.07
C LYS A 126 -33.97 5.43 1.62
N ARG A 127 -34.02 6.72 1.31
CA ARG A 127 -33.74 7.28 -0.03
C ARG A 127 -32.28 7.09 -0.45
N LEU A 128 -31.35 7.22 0.49
CA LEU A 128 -29.90 7.19 0.22
C LEU A 128 -29.30 5.78 0.18
N VAL A 129 -29.93 4.78 0.83
CA VAL A 129 -29.41 3.41 0.90
C VAL A 129 -29.24 2.76 -0.49
N GLU A 130 -30.23 2.87 -1.37
CA GLU A 130 -30.16 2.22 -2.68
C GLU A 130 -29.11 2.87 -3.62
N PRO A 131 -29.06 4.22 -3.77
CA PRO A 131 -27.99 4.89 -4.50
C PRO A 131 -26.59 4.52 -3.98
N LEU A 132 -26.41 4.54 -2.65
CA LEU A 132 -25.13 4.18 -2.04
C LEU A 132 -24.73 2.74 -2.39
N ALA A 133 -25.66 1.79 -2.29
CA ALA A 133 -25.41 0.40 -2.65
C ALA A 133 -25.06 0.23 -4.15
N LYS A 134 -25.70 1.01 -5.04
CA LYS A 134 -25.37 1.02 -6.48
C LYS A 134 -23.96 1.57 -6.73
N SER A 135 -23.62 2.71 -6.14
CA SER A 135 -22.29 3.31 -6.28
C SER A 135 -21.18 2.40 -5.72
N LEU A 136 -21.41 1.73 -4.59
CA LEU A 136 -20.46 0.78 -4.03
C LEU A 136 -20.20 -0.41 -4.98
N LYS A 137 -21.27 -0.98 -5.56
CA LYS A 137 -21.15 -2.06 -6.56
C LYS A 137 -20.43 -1.59 -7.83
N GLU A 138 -20.65 -0.35 -8.25
CA GLU A 138 -19.97 0.22 -9.41
C GLU A 138 -18.47 0.41 -9.15
N VAL A 139 -18.09 0.92 -7.97
CA VAL A 139 -16.69 1.03 -7.55
C VAL A 139 -16.01 -0.34 -7.53
N GLU A 140 -16.68 -1.38 -7.02
CA GLU A 140 -16.14 -2.74 -7.02
C GLU A 140 -15.89 -3.27 -8.45
N LYS A 141 -16.87 -3.09 -9.35
CA LYS A 141 -16.72 -3.46 -10.77
C LYS A 141 -15.58 -2.72 -11.46
N LEU A 142 -15.47 -1.40 -11.24
CA LEU A 142 -14.42 -0.59 -11.83
C LEU A 142 -13.04 -0.97 -11.31
N ARG A 143 -12.91 -1.30 -10.01
CA ARG A 143 -11.66 -1.82 -9.43
C ARG A 143 -11.25 -3.15 -10.06
N LEU A 144 -12.19 -4.07 -10.24
CA LEU A 144 -11.92 -5.34 -10.92
C LEU A 144 -11.50 -5.11 -12.38
N GLY A 145 -12.18 -4.19 -13.09
CA GLY A 145 -11.82 -3.80 -14.46
C GLY A 145 -10.43 -3.20 -14.56
N LEU A 146 -10.06 -2.32 -13.62
CA LEU A 146 -8.73 -1.72 -13.56
C LEU A 146 -7.64 -2.78 -13.35
N HIS A 147 -7.87 -3.71 -12.41
CA HIS A 147 -6.92 -4.80 -12.14
C HIS A 147 -6.71 -5.69 -13.37
N ASN A 148 -7.78 -6.06 -14.07
CA ASN A 148 -7.70 -6.83 -15.32
C ASN A 148 -6.95 -6.05 -16.40
N TYR A 149 -7.25 -4.76 -16.56
CA TYR A 149 -6.55 -3.91 -17.53
C TYR A 149 -5.04 -3.81 -17.24
N GLU A 150 -4.63 -3.67 -15.98
CA GLU A 150 -3.22 -3.66 -15.59
C GLU A 150 -2.53 -4.99 -15.92
N LYS A 151 -3.20 -6.11 -15.64
CA LYS A 151 -2.71 -7.45 -16.01
C LYS A 151 -2.55 -7.60 -17.52
N ASP A 152 -3.56 -7.22 -18.29
CA ASP A 152 -3.54 -7.31 -19.75
C ASP A 152 -2.45 -6.42 -20.36
N LYS A 153 -2.26 -5.21 -19.81
CA LYS A 153 -1.17 -4.31 -20.18
C LYS A 153 0.19 -4.96 -19.96
N HIS A 154 0.38 -5.67 -18.84
CA HIS A 154 1.63 -6.34 -18.54
C HIS A 154 1.88 -7.53 -19.49
N LEU A 155 0.84 -8.33 -19.77
CA LEU A 155 0.91 -9.44 -20.73
C LEU A 155 1.22 -8.95 -22.14
N LEU A 156 0.59 -7.84 -22.57
CA LEU A 156 0.85 -7.22 -23.87
C LEU A 156 2.29 -6.72 -24.00
N ALA A 157 2.84 -6.13 -22.94
CA ALA A 157 4.24 -5.69 -22.91
C ALA A 157 5.20 -6.89 -23.05
N GLN A 158 4.93 -7.99 -22.34
CA GLN A 158 5.72 -9.22 -22.44
C GLN A 158 5.62 -9.86 -23.83
N ALA A 159 4.42 -9.97 -24.39
CA ALA A 159 4.19 -10.50 -25.73
C ALA A 159 4.88 -9.63 -26.81
N SER A 160 4.82 -8.30 -26.67
CA SER A 160 5.49 -7.37 -27.58
C SER A 160 7.01 -7.51 -27.53
N SER A 161 7.59 -7.69 -26.34
CA SER A 161 9.02 -7.96 -26.18
C SER A 161 9.41 -9.30 -26.80
N GLY A 162 8.62 -10.35 -26.57
CA GLY A 162 8.84 -11.66 -27.16
C GLY A 162 8.76 -11.65 -28.69
N LEU A 163 7.79 -10.90 -29.24
CA LEU A 163 7.64 -10.72 -30.68
C LEU A 163 8.88 -10.03 -31.27
N LYS A 164 9.37 -8.94 -30.65
CA LYS A 164 10.58 -8.24 -31.11
C LYS A 164 11.79 -9.17 -31.18
N GLU A 165 11.99 -9.98 -30.14
CA GLU A 165 13.10 -10.94 -30.10
C GLU A 165 12.95 -12.02 -31.19
N LYS A 166 11.73 -12.57 -31.38
CA LYS A 166 11.47 -13.54 -32.44
C LYS A 166 11.63 -12.95 -33.83
N THR A 167 11.24 -11.70 -34.06
CA THR A 167 11.50 -11.00 -35.32
C THR A 167 12.99 -10.83 -35.58
N LYS A 168 13.80 -10.52 -34.54
CA LYS A 168 15.25 -10.44 -34.68
C LYS A 168 15.87 -11.80 -35.05
N GLN A 169 15.45 -12.87 -34.36
CA GLN A 169 15.89 -14.24 -34.67
C GLN A 169 15.51 -14.66 -36.09
N PHE A 170 14.28 -14.34 -36.53
CA PHE A 170 13.82 -14.63 -37.88
C PHE A 170 14.68 -13.93 -38.93
N LYS A 171 14.96 -12.63 -38.76
CA LYS A 171 15.82 -11.87 -39.69
C LYS A 171 17.25 -12.42 -39.74
N GLN A 172 17.80 -12.85 -38.60
CA GLN A 172 19.12 -13.48 -38.57
C GLN A 172 19.11 -14.79 -39.35
N LEU A 173 18.11 -15.64 -39.12
CA LEU A 173 17.99 -16.93 -39.79
C LEU A 173 17.77 -16.76 -41.30
N GLU A 174 17.01 -15.75 -41.71
CA GLU A 174 16.81 -15.37 -43.12
C GLU A 174 18.14 -14.96 -43.77
N TRP A 175 18.96 -14.16 -43.08
CA TRP A 175 20.30 -13.81 -43.56
C TRP A 175 21.22 -15.03 -43.68
N ASP A 176 21.28 -15.88 -42.65
CA ASP A 176 22.10 -17.08 -42.64
C ASP A 176 21.68 -18.04 -43.77
N TYR A 177 20.37 -18.17 -44.01
CA TYR A 177 19.82 -18.94 -45.12
C TYR A 177 20.29 -18.40 -46.48
N GLN A 178 20.21 -17.08 -46.70
CA GLN A 178 20.67 -16.47 -47.96
C GLN A 178 22.18 -16.69 -48.19
N VAL A 179 22.99 -16.54 -47.15
CA VAL A 179 24.44 -16.79 -47.22
C VAL A 179 24.71 -18.27 -47.54
N LEU A 180 24.02 -19.18 -46.85
CA LEU A 180 24.20 -20.62 -47.05
C LEU A 180 23.76 -21.04 -48.45
N GLN A 181 22.66 -20.49 -48.96
CA GLN A 181 22.17 -20.71 -50.31
C GLN A 181 23.21 -20.28 -51.34
N LYS A 182 23.78 -19.07 -51.22
CA LYS A 182 24.84 -18.57 -52.10
C LYS A 182 26.08 -19.47 -52.07
N ARG A 183 26.47 -19.95 -50.89
CA ARG A 183 27.60 -20.88 -50.74
C ARG A 183 27.32 -22.24 -51.39
N CYS A 184 26.11 -22.76 -51.28
CA CYS A 184 25.69 -23.99 -51.96
C CYS A 184 25.73 -23.82 -53.49
N GLU A 185 25.23 -22.71 -54.02
CA GLU A 185 25.30 -22.39 -55.46
C GLU A 185 26.76 -22.36 -55.94
N GLN A 186 27.66 -21.73 -55.18
CA GLN A 186 29.09 -21.69 -55.51
C GLN A 186 29.73 -23.08 -55.47
N LEU A 187 29.51 -23.86 -54.41
CA LEU A 187 30.07 -25.21 -54.30
C LEU A 187 29.57 -26.14 -55.39
N GLN A 188 28.31 -25.99 -55.82
CA GLN A 188 27.77 -26.73 -56.96
C GLN A 188 28.51 -26.35 -58.26
N SER A 189 28.73 -25.06 -58.49
CA SER A 189 29.50 -24.58 -59.66
C SER A 189 30.95 -25.09 -59.64
N GLU A 190 31.63 -25.03 -58.50
CA GLU A 190 33.01 -25.52 -58.35
C GLU A 190 33.10 -27.03 -58.59
N ARG A 191 32.15 -27.79 -58.03
CA ARG A 191 32.02 -29.23 -58.29
C ARG A 191 31.86 -29.49 -59.79
N ASP A 192 30.94 -28.80 -60.45
CA ASP A 192 30.64 -29.01 -61.87
C ASP A 192 31.85 -28.66 -62.75
N GLU A 193 32.59 -27.60 -62.40
CA GLU A 193 33.84 -27.23 -63.07
C GLU A 193 34.93 -28.30 -62.90
N VAL A 194 35.10 -28.83 -61.68
CA VAL A 194 36.06 -29.92 -61.41
C VAL A 194 35.69 -31.17 -62.18
N PHE A 195 34.41 -31.55 -62.24
CA PHE A 195 33.95 -32.67 -63.05
C PHE A 195 34.25 -32.46 -64.54
N ALA A 196 33.95 -31.29 -65.08
CA ALA A 196 34.24 -30.98 -66.48
C ALA A 196 35.75 -31.03 -66.79
N LYS A 197 36.60 -30.49 -65.90
CA LYS A 197 38.06 -30.57 -66.01
C LYS A 197 38.58 -32.01 -65.95
N PHE A 198 38.00 -32.83 -65.08
CA PHE A 198 38.34 -34.25 -64.97
C PHE A 198 38.00 -35.01 -66.24
N GLU A 199 36.79 -34.84 -66.79
CA GLU A 199 36.40 -35.44 -68.07
C GLU A 199 37.32 -35.00 -69.21
N SER A 200 37.58 -33.70 -69.34
CA SER A 200 38.52 -33.16 -70.34
C SER A 200 39.91 -33.77 -70.22
N SER A 201 40.43 -33.89 -68.99
CA SER A 201 41.75 -34.46 -68.73
C SER A 201 41.81 -35.94 -69.08
N ILE A 202 40.74 -36.70 -68.83
CA ILE A 202 40.62 -38.10 -69.26
C ILE A 202 40.66 -38.19 -70.78
N TYR A 203 39.87 -37.38 -71.49
CA TYR A 203 39.86 -37.36 -72.95
C TYR A 203 41.24 -37.02 -73.53
N ASP A 204 41.94 -36.02 -72.97
CA ASP A 204 43.29 -35.64 -73.39
C ASP A 204 44.31 -36.78 -73.19
N VAL A 205 44.26 -37.47 -72.05
CA VAL A 205 45.13 -38.63 -71.77
C VAL A 205 44.81 -39.78 -72.72
N GLN A 206 43.53 -40.08 -72.93
CA GLN A 206 43.09 -41.11 -73.88
C GLN A 206 43.55 -40.78 -75.31
N GLN A 207 43.43 -39.53 -75.76
CA GLN A 207 43.88 -39.08 -77.07
C GLN A 207 45.41 -39.19 -77.22
N LYS A 208 46.18 -38.75 -76.22
CA LYS A 208 47.65 -38.87 -76.21
C LYS A 208 48.11 -40.33 -76.22
N CYS A 209 47.50 -41.18 -75.40
CA CYS A 209 47.77 -42.61 -75.37
C CYS A 209 47.38 -43.27 -76.71
N GLY A 210 46.23 -42.92 -77.28
CA GLY A 210 45.77 -43.38 -78.59
C GLY A 210 46.74 -42.99 -79.71
N PHE A 211 47.20 -41.73 -79.73
CA PHE A 211 48.20 -41.27 -80.70
C PHE A 211 49.54 -42.01 -80.54
N LYS A 212 50.02 -42.19 -79.31
CA LYS A 212 51.25 -42.95 -79.02
C LYS A 212 51.11 -44.41 -79.47
N SER A 213 49.96 -45.03 -79.21
CA SER A 213 49.66 -46.40 -79.64
C SER A 213 49.66 -46.50 -81.18
N LEU A 214 49.00 -45.57 -81.87
CA LEU A 214 48.96 -45.53 -83.33
C LEU A 214 50.37 -45.34 -83.93
N LEU A 215 51.18 -44.46 -83.34
CA LEU A 215 52.56 -44.24 -83.77
C LEU A 215 53.43 -45.50 -83.58
N LEU A 216 53.27 -46.20 -82.45
CA LEU A 216 53.94 -47.47 -82.19
C LEU A 216 53.49 -48.55 -83.19
N GLN A 217 52.19 -48.65 -83.48
CA GLN A 217 51.66 -49.59 -84.46
C GLN A 217 52.24 -49.32 -85.86
N ARG A 218 52.30 -48.04 -86.27
CA ARG A 218 52.90 -47.65 -87.56
C ARG A 218 54.40 -47.93 -87.59
N LYS A 219 55.12 -47.73 -86.48
CA LYS A 219 56.54 -48.07 -86.37
C LYS A 219 56.76 -49.57 -86.46
N VAL A 220 55.94 -50.38 -85.80
CA VAL A 220 55.95 -51.85 -85.89
C VAL A 220 55.68 -52.29 -87.33
N GLN A 221 54.67 -51.72 -87.98
CA GLN A 221 54.36 -51.99 -89.38
C GLN A 221 55.56 -51.68 -90.30
N VAL A 222 56.16 -50.49 -90.18
CA VAL A 222 57.35 -50.11 -91.00
C VAL A 222 58.54 -51.01 -90.72
N LEU A 223 58.76 -51.41 -89.46
CA LEU A 223 59.81 -52.37 -89.12
C LEU A 223 59.50 -53.77 -89.68
N GLY A 224 58.23 -54.19 -89.68
CA GLY A 224 57.75 -55.42 -90.30
C GLY A 224 57.97 -55.41 -91.80
N GLU A 225 57.56 -54.36 -92.51
CA GLU A 225 57.80 -54.19 -93.96
C GLU A 225 59.31 -54.17 -94.29
N LYS A 226 60.13 -53.56 -93.42
CA LYS A 226 61.60 -53.60 -93.56
C LYS A 226 62.16 -55.00 -93.34
N LEU A 227 61.61 -55.74 -92.38
CA LEU A 227 61.99 -57.13 -92.12
C LEU A 227 61.61 -58.01 -93.31
N GLU A 228 60.37 -57.93 -93.81
CA GLU A 228 59.91 -58.66 -94.99
C GLU A 228 60.78 -58.35 -96.22
N LYS A 229 61.13 -57.07 -96.45
CA LYS A 229 62.07 -56.70 -97.53
C LYS A 229 63.47 -57.30 -97.32
N LYS A 230 63.95 -57.37 -96.07
CA LYS A 230 65.26 -57.97 -95.75
C LYS A 230 65.23 -59.49 -95.88
N GLU A 231 64.16 -60.14 -95.46
CA GLU A 231 63.91 -61.57 -95.66
C GLU A 231 63.75 -61.91 -97.13
N ALA A 232 63.04 -61.10 -97.92
CA ALA A 232 62.94 -61.25 -99.36
C ALA A 232 64.31 -61.07 -100.04
N GLN A 233 65.12 -60.08 -99.64
CA GLN A 233 66.50 -59.92 -100.12
C GLN A 233 67.40 -61.12 -99.75
N LEU A 234 67.24 -61.68 -98.55
CA LEU A 234 67.94 -62.88 -98.11
C LEU A 234 67.48 -64.13 -98.88
N GLY A 235 66.18 -64.22 -99.18
CA GLY A 235 65.57 -65.29 -99.98
C GLY A 235 65.97 -65.24 -101.46
N GLU A 236 66.00 -64.06 -102.08
CA GLU A 236 66.46 -63.85 -103.46
C GLU A 236 67.98 -64.03 -103.60
N ALA A 237 68.76 -63.74 -102.55
CA ALA A 237 70.20 -64.01 -102.52
C ALA A 237 70.53 -65.52 -102.49
N GLY A 238 69.54 -66.41 -102.38
CA GLY A 238 69.75 -67.86 -102.39
C GLY A 238 70.64 -68.35 -101.24
N VAL A 239 70.86 -67.52 -100.22
CA VAL A 239 71.63 -67.91 -99.04
C VAL A 239 70.65 -68.54 -98.07
N LYS A 240 70.54 -69.88 -98.14
CA LYS A 240 70.31 -70.66 -96.93
C LYS A 240 71.49 -70.35 -96.00
N VAL A 241 71.39 -69.26 -95.25
CA VAL A 241 72.21 -69.07 -94.07
C VAL A 241 71.65 -70.09 -93.10
N ASP A 242 72.24 -71.29 -93.13
CA ASP A 242 72.33 -72.08 -91.92
C ASP A 242 73.00 -71.13 -90.92
N PRO A 243 72.29 -70.69 -89.85
CA PRO A 243 72.90 -69.78 -88.91
C PRO A 243 74.10 -70.53 -88.39
N SER A 244 75.31 -70.10 -88.76
CA SER A 244 76.49 -70.50 -88.03
C SER A 244 76.17 -70.06 -86.60
N SER A 245 75.80 -71.03 -85.75
CA SER A 245 75.30 -70.79 -84.40
C SER A 245 76.27 -69.93 -83.59
N ASP A 246 77.54 -69.91 -83.99
CA ASP A 246 78.57 -69.02 -83.49
C ASP A 246 78.28 -67.53 -83.67
N ILE A 247 77.74 -67.05 -84.80
CA ILE A 247 77.48 -65.62 -85.01
C ILE A 247 76.24 -65.16 -84.23
N GLU A 248 75.18 -65.97 -84.24
CA GLU A 248 73.97 -65.72 -83.44
C GLU A 248 74.31 -65.76 -81.93
N SER A 249 75.09 -66.75 -81.50
CA SER A 249 75.59 -66.88 -80.12
C SER A 249 76.48 -65.70 -79.71
N VAL A 250 77.36 -65.22 -80.60
CA VAL A 250 78.20 -64.04 -80.33
C VAL A 250 77.34 -62.77 -80.25
N LEU A 251 76.34 -62.60 -81.12
CA LEU A 251 75.41 -61.48 -81.06
C LEU A 251 74.56 -61.50 -79.78
N GLU A 252 74.05 -62.66 -79.39
CA GLU A 252 73.27 -62.83 -78.17
C GLU A 252 74.12 -62.66 -76.91
N SER A 253 75.35 -63.18 -76.91
CA SER A 253 76.35 -62.95 -75.86
C SER A 253 76.69 -61.46 -75.72
N LYS A 254 76.93 -60.75 -76.84
CA LYS A 254 77.18 -59.30 -76.81
C LYS A 254 75.95 -58.51 -76.37
N ASN A 255 74.74 -58.89 -76.79
CA ASN A 255 73.51 -58.24 -76.34
C ASN A 255 73.26 -58.46 -74.84
N ASN A 256 73.54 -59.65 -74.32
CA ASN A 256 73.46 -59.96 -72.90
C ASN A 256 74.55 -59.22 -72.11
N LEU A 257 75.76 -59.09 -72.65
CA LEU A 257 76.82 -58.26 -72.07
C LEU A 257 76.41 -56.78 -72.05
N ILE A 258 75.78 -56.25 -73.11
CA ILE A 258 75.26 -54.88 -73.13
C ILE A 258 74.19 -54.69 -72.05
N LYS A 259 73.26 -55.65 -71.88
CA LYS A 259 72.26 -55.61 -70.81
C LYS A 259 72.91 -55.66 -69.43
N SER A 260 73.90 -56.54 -69.23
CA SER A 260 74.65 -56.67 -67.98
C SER A 260 75.40 -55.38 -67.63
N LEU A 261 76.15 -54.82 -68.58
CA LEU A 261 76.90 -53.58 -68.39
C LEU A 261 75.97 -52.40 -68.09
N ARG A 262 74.81 -52.32 -68.73
CA ARG A 262 73.79 -51.30 -68.42
C ARG A 262 73.23 -51.48 -67.01
N TYR A 263 73.00 -52.73 -66.58
CA TYR A 263 72.55 -53.03 -65.24
C TYR A 263 73.63 -52.66 -64.19
N ASP A 264 74.89 -53.02 -64.44
CA ASP A 264 76.02 -52.70 -63.56
C ASP A 264 76.24 -51.19 -63.47
N LEU A 265 76.14 -50.47 -64.60
CA LEU A 265 76.19 -49.01 -64.61
C LEU A 265 75.06 -48.41 -63.75
N GLY A 266 73.84 -48.92 -63.85
CA GLY A 266 72.72 -48.48 -63.00
C GLY A 266 72.98 -48.76 -61.52
N LYS A 267 73.54 -49.94 -61.20
CA LYS A 267 73.89 -50.34 -59.83
C LYS A 267 74.99 -49.47 -59.23
N VAL A 268 76.06 -49.18 -59.99
CA VAL A 268 77.16 -48.31 -59.58
C VAL A 268 76.68 -46.87 -59.40
N THR A 269 75.84 -46.37 -60.31
CA THR A 269 75.24 -45.02 -60.19
C THR A 269 74.41 -44.89 -58.93
N LYS A 270 73.60 -45.92 -58.60
CA LYS A 270 72.81 -45.93 -57.37
C LYS A 270 73.70 -45.99 -56.12
N ALA A 271 74.68 -46.88 -56.09
CA ALA A 271 75.63 -46.99 -54.98
C ALA A 271 76.41 -45.68 -54.77
N HIS A 272 76.82 -45.02 -55.85
CA HIS A 272 77.44 -43.70 -55.78
C HIS A 272 76.51 -42.67 -55.15
N ASN A 273 75.27 -42.56 -55.62
CA ASN A 273 74.28 -41.62 -55.08
C ASN A 273 73.94 -41.91 -53.60
N ASP A 274 73.84 -43.19 -53.21
CA ASP A 274 73.55 -43.58 -51.83
C ASP A 274 74.73 -43.25 -50.90
N VAL A 275 75.98 -43.45 -51.35
CA VAL A 275 77.18 -43.05 -50.62
C VAL A 275 77.27 -41.54 -50.48
N VAL A 276 77.00 -40.77 -51.55
CA VAL A 276 76.95 -39.31 -51.50
C VAL A 276 75.95 -38.84 -50.44
N LYS A 277 74.71 -39.36 -50.46
CA LYS A 277 73.69 -39.02 -49.45
C LYS A 277 74.11 -39.39 -48.02
N ALA A 278 74.78 -40.52 -47.84
CA ALA A 278 75.26 -40.94 -46.52
C ALA A 278 76.38 -40.02 -46.00
N TYR A 279 77.29 -39.58 -46.89
CA TYR A 279 78.30 -38.58 -46.55
C TYR A 279 77.67 -37.23 -46.24
N GLU A 280 76.71 -36.77 -47.04
CA GLU A 280 75.96 -35.54 -46.78
C GLU A 280 75.29 -35.55 -45.40
N ALA A 281 74.59 -36.65 -45.07
CA ALA A 281 73.96 -36.82 -43.77
C ALA A 281 74.98 -36.79 -42.62
N LYS A 282 76.15 -37.42 -42.77
CA LYS A 282 77.20 -37.39 -41.75
C LYS A 282 77.89 -36.03 -41.62
N LEU A 283 78.13 -35.32 -42.72
CA LEU A 283 78.70 -33.97 -42.67
C LEU A 283 77.75 -32.98 -42.00
N ALA A 284 76.46 -33.09 -42.29
CA ALA A 284 75.42 -32.32 -41.60
C ALA A 284 75.38 -32.61 -40.09
N GLU A 285 75.57 -33.87 -39.66
CA GLU A 285 75.63 -34.25 -38.24
C GLU A 285 76.83 -33.61 -37.50
N TYR A 286 77.96 -33.42 -38.17
CA TYR A 286 79.13 -32.71 -37.62
C TYR A 286 79.06 -31.18 -37.78
N GLY A 287 77.94 -30.65 -38.29
CA GLY A 287 77.72 -29.22 -38.46
C GLY A 287 78.56 -28.58 -39.56
N ILE A 288 79.01 -29.36 -40.56
CA ILE A 288 79.77 -28.86 -41.71
C ILE A 288 78.81 -28.66 -42.89
N PRO A 289 78.51 -27.41 -43.30
CA PRO A 289 77.64 -27.14 -44.45
C PRO A 289 78.31 -27.59 -45.75
N LEU A 290 77.55 -28.28 -46.61
CA LEU A 290 78.08 -28.85 -47.86
C LEU A 290 78.56 -27.77 -48.86
N GLU A 291 78.00 -26.55 -48.78
CA GLU A 291 78.38 -25.43 -49.64
C GLU A 291 79.83 -24.94 -49.40
N GLU A 292 80.45 -25.22 -48.24
CA GLU A 292 81.78 -24.69 -47.87
C GLU A 292 82.95 -25.61 -48.27
N MET A 293 82.69 -26.86 -48.69
CA MET A 293 83.75 -27.84 -49.01
C MET A 293 84.36 -27.72 -50.42
N GLY A 294 83.87 -26.81 -51.27
CA GLY A 294 84.42 -26.62 -52.63
C GLY A 294 84.33 -27.88 -53.52
N LEU A 295 83.33 -28.74 -53.27
CA LEU A 295 83.15 -29.96 -54.07
C LEU A 295 82.67 -29.62 -55.49
N PRO A 296 83.21 -30.24 -56.54
CA PRO A 296 82.87 -29.87 -57.91
C PRO A 296 81.39 -30.16 -58.25
N HIS A 297 80.79 -29.26 -59.03
CA HIS A 297 79.39 -29.18 -59.49
C HIS A 297 78.77 -30.43 -60.16
N TYR A 298 79.47 -31.57 -60.25
CA TYR A 298 78.91 -32.80 -60.85
C TYR A 298 78.13 -33.69 -59.87
N ILE A 299 78.23 -33.44 -58.55
CA ILE A 299 77.51 -34.22 -57.52
C ILE A 299 76.09 -33.67 -57.29
N SER A 300 75.87 -32.37 -57.47
CA SER A 300 74.56 -31.73 -57.25
C SER A 300 73.49 -32.05 -58.31
N ASN A 301 73.89 -32.57 -59.48
CA ASN A 301 73.00 -32.72 -60.63
C ASN A 301 72.32 -34.10 -60.78
N THR A 302 72.59 -35.07 -59.91
CA THR A 302 71.91 -36.39 -59.97
C THR A 302 70.55 -36.43 -59.29
N MET A 303 70.10 -35.36 -58.61
CA MET A 303 68.73 -35.25 -58.10
C MET A 303 67.71 -34.79 -59.15
N ASN A 304 68.13 -34.15 -60.25
CA ASN A 304 67.20 -33.56 -61.23
C ASN A 304 66.78 -34.49 -62.39
N SER A 305 67.30 -35.72 -62.47
CA SER A 305 67.00 -36.63 -63.59
C SER A 305 66.07 -37.81 -63.24
N LEU A 306 65.51 -37.85 -62.02
CA LEU A 306 64.59 -38.92 -61.58
C LEU A 306 63.21 -38.43 -61.11
N THR A 307 62.90 -37.13 -61.27
CA THR A 307 61.56 -36.57 -61.00
C THR A 307 60.75 -36.24 -62.26
N THR A 308 61.29 -36.52 -63.46
CA THR A 308 60.53 -36.47 -64.71
C THR A 308 60.89 -37.65 -65.60
N GLY A 309 60.08 -38.70 -65.54
CA GLY A 309 60.15 -39.91 -66.36
C GLY A 309 59.08 -40.90 -65.94
#